data_AF-E4NHL1-F1
#
_entry.id   AF-E4NHL1-F1
#
_cell.length_a   1.000
_cell.length_b   1.000
_cell.length_c   1.000
_cell.angle_alpha   90.00
_cell.angle_beta   90.00
_cell.angle_gamma   90.00
#
_symmetry.space_group_name_H-M   'P 1'
#
loop_
_entity.id
_entity.type
_entity.pdbx_description
1 polymer ?
#
loop_
_entity_poly.entity_id
_entity_poly.type
_entity_poly.pdbx_seq_one_letter_code
_entity_poly.pdbx_strand_id
1 'polypeptide(L)'
;MLRDIAPQDLFALLPAVVRTSGGQIGVVLRLVDAATGEVELYRDHEVTRTTTQAMQAEFVLDHAVQAEYLRDALKEVQSTAARDRAQQTLLHDRKLEDIREYAIERHEAGDICREGLNNFLEHFDFDPYVTRVKVKFTMTGSFVVDSDSAGATEDDVNDYLKPDLSSVDNVDDQTVDYEVTVDEAYEL
;
A
#
# COMPACT_ATOMS: atom_id res chain seq x y z
N MET A 1 -33.92 22.38 -26.44
CA MET A 1 -32.67 21.59 -26.50
C MET A 1 -31.90 21.78 -25.20
N LEU A 2 -30.90 20.95 -24.90
CA LEU A 2 -30.13 21.06 -23.64
C LEU A 2 -29.44 22.42 -23.48
N ARG A 3 -28.91 22.98 -24.59
CA ARG A 3 -28.26 24.29 -24.63
C ARG A 3 -29.18 25.48 -24.32
N ASP A 4 -30.50 25.29 -24.37
CA ASP A 4 -31.49 26.36 -24.15
C ASP A 4 -31.94 26.45 -22.68
N ILE A 5 -31.48 25.51 -21.84
CA ILE A 5 -31.84 25.45 -20.42
C ILE A 5 -30.78 26.18 -19.61
N ALA A 6 -31.20 27.04 -18.70
CA ALA A 6 -30.28 27.71 -17.79
C ALA A 6 -29.57 26.65 -16.91
N PRO A 7 -28.25 26.77 -16.64
CA PRO A 7 -27.49 25.76 -15.88
C PRO A 7 -28.12 25.40 -14.52
N GLN A 8 -28.76 26.37 -13.86
CA GLN A 8 -29.49 26.18 -12.60
C GLN A 8 -30.74 25.30 -12.73
N ASP A 9 -31.45 25.37 -13.85
CA ASP A 9 -32.65 24.58 -14.11
C ASP A 9 -32.29 23.17 -14.58
N LEU A 10 -31.09 23.00 -15.15
CA LEU A 10 -30.56 21.71 -15.57
C LEU A 10 -30.41 20.76 -14.37
N PHE A 11 -30.06 21.25 -13.19
CA PHE A 11 -29.94 20.43 -11.98
C PHE A 11 -31.20 19.62 -11.66
N ALA A 12 -32.39 20.20 -11.88
CA ALA A 12 -33.66 19.55 -11.59
C ALA A 12 -34.00 18.42 -12.57
N LEU A 13 -33.31 18.35 -13.71
CA LEU A 13 -33.55 17.41 -14.79
C LEU A 13 -32.51 16.29 -14.83
N LEU A 14 -31.49 16.35 -13.99
CA LEU A 14 -30.39 15.39 -13.95
C LEU A 14 -30.66 14.25 -12.96
N PRO A 15 -30.23 13.00 -13.27
CA PRO A 15 -29.58 12.58 -14.52
C PRO A 15 -30.56 12.52 -15.70
N ALA A 16 -30.10 12.93 -16.89
CA ALA A 16 -30.95 13.05 -18.08
C ALA A 16 -30.41 12.23 -19.27
N VAL A 17 -31.28 11.49 -19.95
CA VAL A 17 -30.91 10.82 -21.20
C VAL A 17 -31.10 11.77 -22.37
N VAL A 18 -30.04 11.93 -23.17
CA VAL A 18 -29.97 12.89 -24.27
C VAL A 18 -29.50 12.22 -25.55
N ARG A 19 -29.97 12.72 -26.69
CA ARG A 19 -29.50 12.35 -28.03
C ARG A 19 -28.70 13.51 -28.60
N THR A 20 -27.46 13.25 -28.99
CA THR A 20 -26.57 14.24 -29.61
C THR A 20 -26.91 14.43 -31.10
N SER A 21 -26.43 15.52 -31.72
CA SER A 21 -26.61 15.80 -33.15
C SER A 21 -26.06 14.71 -34.08
N GLY A 22 -25.10 13.90 -33.61
CA GLY A 22 -24.61 12.71 -34.32
C GLY A 22 -25.53 11.48 -34.21
N GLY A 23 -26.69 11.60 -33.55
CA GLY A 23 -27.65 10.52 -33.36
C GLY A 23 -27.35 9.57 -32.21
N GLN A 24 -26.20 9.71 -31.54
CA GLN A 24 -25.83 8.88 -30.41
C GLN A 24 -26.58 9.29 -29.14
N ILE A 25 -26.96 8.30 -28.33
CA ILE A 25 -27.63 8.49 -27.04
C ILE A 25 -26.60 8.41 -25.92
N GLY A 26 -26.70 9.31 -24.95
CA GLY A 26 -25.89 9.33 -23.74
C GLY A 26 -26.68 9.81 -22.53
N VAL A 27 -26.06 9.80 -21.36
CA VAL A 27 -26.66 10.24 -20.09
C VAL A 27 -25.85 11.39 -19.53
N VAL A 28 -26.47 12.54 -19.34
CA VAL A 28 -25.88 13.63 -18.57
C VAL A 28 -26.04 13.27 -17.10
N LEU A 29 -24.90 13.05 -16.43
CA LEU A 29 -24.84 12.57 -15.05
C LEU A 29 -25.02 13.70 -14.04
N ARG A 30 -24.23 14.77 -14.20
CA ARG A 30 -24.24 15.94 -13.32
C ARG A 30 -23.71 17.19 -14.02
N LEU A 31 -24.01 18.34 -13.43
CA LEU A 31 -23.34 19.61 -13.71
C LEU A 31 -22.08 19.70 -12.84
N VAL A 32 -20.93 19.91 -13.49
CA VAL A 32 -19.61 20.06 -12.84
C VAL A 32 -19.38 21.51 -12.46
N ASP A 33 -19.68 22.43 -13.38
CA ASP A 33 -19.53 23.86 -13.17
C ASP A 33 -20.70 24.61 -13.82
N ALA A 34 -21.48 25.29 -12.98
CA ALA A 34 -22.64 26.05 -13.40
C ALA A 34 -22.29 27.34 -14.16
N ALA A 35 -21.12 27.93 -13.90
CA ALA A 35 -20.69 29.17 -14.56
C ALA A 35 -20.31 28.91 -16.02
N THR A 36 -19.64 27.80 -16.29
CA THR A 36 -19.21 27.39 -17.64
C THR A 36 -20.21 26.48 -18.34
N GLY A 37 -21.18 25.92 -17.62
CA GLY A 37 -22.11 24.92 -18.14
C GLY A 37 -21.44 23.58 -18.43
N GLU A 38 -20.35 23.27 -17.72
CA GLU A 38 -19.64 22.01 -17.85
C GLU A 38 -20.44 20.88 -17.20
N VAL A 39 -20.64 19.79 -17.94
CA VAL A 39 -21.39 18.61 -17.55
C VAL A 39 -20.56 17.34 -17.74
N GLU A 40 -20.85 16.32 -16.94
CA GLU A 40 -20.36 14.96 -17.17
C GLU A 40 -21.38 14.19 -18.01
N LEU A 41 -20.92 13.70 -19.16
CA LEU A 41 -21.70 12.91 -20.11
C LEU A 41 -21.16 11.47 -20.12
N TYR A 42 -22.02 10.52 -19.78
CA TYR A 42 -21.81 9.11 -20.05
C TYR A 42 -22.25 8.76 -21.48
N ARG A 43 -21.32 8.29 -22.31
CA ARG A 43 -21.59 7.81 -23.67
C ARG A 43 -20.54 6.77 -24.03
N ASP A 44 -20.91 5.76 -24.83
CA ASP A 44 -19.97 4.76 -25.35
C ASP A 44 -19.13 4.07 -24.23
N HIS A 45 -19.74 3.82 -23.07
CA HIS A 45 -19.09 3.26 -21.86
C HIS A 45 -18.01 4.13 -21.22
N GLU A 46 -17.96 5.42 -21.54
CA GLU A 46 -17.02 6.37 -20.98
C GLU A 46 -17.74 7.58 -20.37
N VAL A 47 -17.21 8.11 -19.27
CA VAL A 47 -17.66 9.40 -18.72
C VAL A 47 -16.70 10.47 -19.18
N THR A 48 -17.22 11.42 -19.96
CA THR A 48 -16.44 12.54 -20.51
C THR A 48 -16.98 13.87 -19.96
N ARG A 49 -16.11 14.87 -19.88
CA ARG A 49 -16.53 16.25 -19.58
C ARG A 49 -16.75 17.03 -20.86
N THR A 50 -17.86 17.75 -20.92
CA THR A 50 -18.19 18.60 -22.06
C THR A 50 -19.02 19.79 -21.60
N THR A 51 -19.25 20.76 -22.47
CA THR A 51 -20.12 21.90 -22.16
C THR A 51 -21.50 21.71 -22.80
N THR A 52 -22.56 22.16 -22.14
CA THR A 52 -23.92 22.15 -22.70
C THR A 52 -24.02 22.92 -24.01
N GLN A 53 -23.16 23.93 -24.22
CA GLN A 53 -23.08 24.70 -25.46
C GLN A 53 -22.49 23.90 -26.63
N ALA A 54 -21.40 23.15 -26.38
CA ALA A 54 -20.80 22.28 -27.40
C ALA A 54 -21.70 21.07 -27.69
N MET A 55 -22.44 20.62 -26.69
CA MET A 55 -23.31 19.46 -26.78
C MET A 55 -24.67 19.86 -27.38
N GLN A 56 -24.75 19.85 -28.72
CA GLN A 56 -26.04 19.92 -29.41
C GLN A 56 -26.82 18.63 -29.14
N ALA A 57 -27.65 18.64 -28.08
CA ALA A 57 -28.39 17.47 -27.66
C ALA A 57 -29.85 17.78 -27.26
N GLU A 58 -30.70 16.79 -27.46
CA GLU A 58 -32.13 16.81 -27.15
C GLU A 58 -32.48 15.72 -26.13
N PHE A 59 -33.46 15.97 -25.26
CA PHE A 59 -33.91 14.95 -24.33
C PHE A 59 -34.58 13.78 -25.07
N VAL A 60 -34.21 12.57 -24.69
CA VAL A 60 -34.94 11.38 -25.10
C VAL A 60 -36.11 11.23 -24.15
N LEU A 61 -37.35 11.31 -24.65
CA LEU A 61 -38.58 11.20 -23.83
C LEU A 61 -39.13 9.78 -23.73
N ASP A 62 -38.60 8.84 -24.52
CA ASP A 62 -39.00 7.43 -24.46
C ASP A 62 -38.50 6.79 -23.15
N HIS A 63 -39.44 6.42 -22.29
CA HIS A 63 -39.13 5.86 -20.97
C HIS A 63 -38.40 4.51 -21.02
N ALA A 64 -38.64 3.68 -22.04
CA ALA A 64 -37.95 2.39 -22.16
C ALA A 64 -36.47 2.62 -22.48
N VAL A 65 -36.20 3.53 -23.42
CA VAL A 65 -34.84 3.94 -23.78
C VAL A 65 -34.15 4.64 -22.61
N GLN A 66 -34.86 5.55 -21.91
CA GLN A 66 -34.31 6.20 -20.72
C GLN A 66 -33.85 5.19 -19.67
N ALA A 67 -34.70 4.21 -19.35
CA ALA A 67 -34.41 3.21 -18.33
C ALA A 67 -33.21 2.33 -18.68
N GLU A 68 -33.02 1.98 -19.96
CA GLU A 68 -31.87 1.20 -20.42
C GLU A 68 -30.56 1.97 -20.21
N TYR A 69 -30.46 3.17 -20.77
CA TYR A 69 -29.25 3.98 -20.71
C TYR A 69 -28.92 4.45 -19.28
N LEU A 70 -29.93 4.75 -18.46
CA LEU A 70 -29.71 5.08 -17.05
C LEU A 70 -29.17 3.90 -16.25
N ARG A 71 -29.64 2.67 -16.51
CA ARG A 71 -29.09 1.48 -15.83
C ARG A 71 -27.64 1.24 -16.18
N ASP A 72 -27.28 1.39 -17.46
CA ASP A 72 -25.91 1.18 -17.88
C ASP A 72 -24.97 2.29 -17.40
N ALA A 73 -25.43 3.55 -17.43
CA ALA A 73 -24.73 4.66 -16.82
C ALA A 73 -24.50 4.44 -15.32
N LEU A 74 -25.52 3.96 -14.60
CA LEU A 74 -25.42 3.67 -13.17
C LEU A 74 -24.38 2.57 -12.88
N LYS A 75 -24.36 1.50 -13.67
CA LYS A 75 -23.35 0.43 -13.52
C LYS A 75 -21.94 0.97 -13.72
N GLU A 76 -21.71 1.80 -14.73
CA GLU A 76 -20.36 2.33 -14.97
C GLU A 76 -19.93 3.33 -13.90
N VAL A 77 -20.83 4.21 -13.45
CA VAL A 77 -20.55 5.14 -12.34
C VAL A 77 -20.22 4.38 -11.06
N GLN A 78 -20.95 3.31 -10.75
CA GLN A 78 -20.65 2.45 -9.59
C GLN A 78 -19.30 1.76 -9.71
N SER A 79 -19.00 1.22 -10.89
CA SER A 79 -17.73 0.55 -11.17
C SER A 79 -16.56 1.51 -11.06
N THR A 80 -16.67 2.70 -11.64
CA THR A 80 -15.65 3.75 -11.59
C THR A 80 -15.44 4.24 -10.17
N ALA A 81 -16.52 4.53 -9.42
CA ALA A 81 -16.42 4.92 -8.02
C ALA A 81 -15.75 3.84 -7.14
N ALA A 82 -15.97 2.55 -7.44
CA ALA A 82 -15.30 1.45 -6.75
C ALA A 82 -13.79 1.41 -7.09
N ARG A 83 -13.43 1.58 -8.36
CA ARG A 83 -12.02 1.65 -8.81
C ARG A 83 -11.30 2.84 -8.19
N ASP A 84 -11.92 4.02 -8.21
CA ASP A 84 -11.35 5.24 -7.65
C ASP A 84 -11.11 5.10 -6.14
N ARG A 85 -12.05 4.51 -5.40
CA ARG A 85 -11.88 4.20 -3.98
C ARG A 85 -10.72 3.23 -3.76
N ALA A 86 -10.65 2.14 -4.52
CA ALA A 86 -9.57 1.17 -4.40
C ALA A 86 -8.20 1.83 -4.68
N GLN A 87 -8.13 2.69 -5.70
CA GLN A 87 -6.92 3.43 -6.02
C GLN A 87 -6.57 4.44 -4.90
N GLN A 88 -7.54 5.15 -4.34
CA GLN A 88 -7.33 6.06 -3.22
C GLN A 88 -6.82 5.32 -1.97
N THR A 89 -7.38 4.15 -1.67
CA THR A 89 -6.89 3.28 -0.59
C THR A 89 -5.44 2.87 -0.83
N LEU A 90 -5.10 2.37 -2.03
CA LEU A 90 -3.72 2.00 -2.35
C LEU A 90 -2.74 3.18 -2.25
N LEU A 91 -3.13 4.36 -2.70
CA LEU A 91 -2.30 5.57 -2.59
C LEU A 91 -2.15 6.02 -1.14
N HIS A 92 -3.20 5.88 -0.34
CA HIS A 92 -3.17 6.20 1.08
C HIS A 92 -2.25 5.24 1.84
N ASP A 93 -2.42 3.93 1.64
CA ASP A 93 -1.60 2.89 2.27
C ASP A 93 -0.12 3.07 1.92
N ARG A 94 0.17 3.35 0.64
CA ARG A 94 1.54 3.66 0.21
C ARG A 94 2.09 4.90 0.91
N LYS A 95 1.27 5.93 1.10
CA LYS A 95 1.70 7.15 1.77
C LYS A 95 1.99 6.92 3.25
N LEU A 96 1.21 6.05 3.91
CA LEU A 96 1.46 5.63 5.28
C LEU A 96 2.79 4.86 5.39
N GLU A 97 3.07 3.95 4.45
CA GLU A 97 4.35 3.25 4.41
C GLU A 97 5.53 4.22 4.20
N ASP A 98 5.40 5.19 3.28
CA ASP A 98 6.44 6.21 3.07
C ASP A 98 6.72 7.01 4.37
N ILE A 99 5.68 7.32 5.15
CA ILE A 99 5.82 8.04 6.43
C ILE A 99 6.53 7.16 7.46
N ARG A 100 6.17 5.88 7.52
CA ARG A 100 6.79 4.90 8.41
C ARG A 100 8.27 4.71 8.08
N GLU A 101 8.60 4.50 6.81
CA GLU A 101 9.98 4.36 6.33
C GLU A 101 10.81 5.61 6.66
N TYR A 102 10.29 6.80 6.39
CA TYR A 102 10.95 8.06 6.76
C TYR A 102 11.24 8.17 8.26
N ALA A 103 10.30 7.77 9.13
CA ALA A 103 10.53 7.80 10.57
C ALA A 103 11.63 6.83 11.01
N ILE A 104 11.68 5.64 10.39
CA ILE A 104 12.74 4.64 10.61
C ILE A 104 14.10 5.19 10.15
N GLU A 105 14.19 5.77 8.94
CA GLU A 105 15.42 6.38 8.43
C GLU A 105 15.94 7.48 9.36
N ARG A 106 15.04 8.31 9.90
CA ARG A 106 15.40 9.36 10.88
C ARG A 106 15.90 8.78 12.20
N HIS A 107 15.33 7.67 12.64
CA HIS A 107 15.86 6.95 13.80
C HIS A 107 17.26 6.39 13.53
N GLU A 108 17.47 5.75 12.38
CA GLU A 108 18.77 5.19 11.98
C GLU A 108 19.85 6.26 11.78
N ALA A 109 19.46 7.45 11.34
CA ALA A 109 20.33 8.63 11.28
C ALA A 109 20.63 9.25 12.66
N GLY A 110 19.94 8.82 13.72
CA GLY A 110 20.09 9.35 15.08
C GLY A 110 19.30 10.63 15.36
N ASP A 111 18.44 11.09 14.45
CA ASP A 111 17.60 12.27 14.62
C ASP A 111 16.45 12.02 15.62
N ILE A 112 16.01 10.76 15.75
CA ILE A 112 14.94 10.32 16.66
C ILE A 112 15.44 9.14 17.49
N CYS A 113 15.22 9.16 18.80
CA CYS A 113 15.55 8.03 19.67
C CYS A 113 14.58 6.85 19.48
N ARG A 114 14.97 5.64 19.88
CA ARG A 114 14.14 4.43 19.72
C ARG A 114 12.77 4.56 20.40
N GLU A 115 12.73 5.15 21.59
CA GLU A 115 11.48 5.41 22.32
C GLU A 115 10.59 6.39 21.55
N GLY A 116 11.17 7.45 21.00
CA GLY A 116 10.45 8.43 20.17
C GLY A 116 9.88 7.81 18.90
N LEU A 117 10.63 6.92 18.23
CA LEU A 117 10.13 6.17 17.09
C LEU A 117 8.97 5.26 17.50
N ASN A 118 9.12 4.47 18.56
CA ASN A 118 8.08 3.54 19.00
C ASN A 118 6.78 4.27 19.39
N ASN A 119 6.89 5.39 20.13
CA ASN A 119 5.73 6.22 20.47
C ASN A 119 5.05 6.80 19.23
N PHE A 120 5.84 7.21 18.23
CA PHE A 120 5.29 7.69 16.95
C PHE A 120 4.54 6.58 16.22
N LEU A 121 5.15 5.40 16.07
CA LEU A 121 4.52 4.26 15.39
C LEU A 121 3.23 3.82 16.10
N GLU A 122 3.25 3.72 17.43
CA GLU A 122 2.07 3.37 18.24
C GLU A 122 0.97 4.43 18.11
N HIS A 123 1.31 5.72 18.15
CA HIS A 123 0.33 6.80 18.05
C HIS A 123 -0.44 6.78 16.72
N PHE A 124 0.20 6.34 15.63
CA PHE A 124 -0.39 6.24 14.30
C PHE A 124 -0.84 4.83 13.93
N ASP A 125 -0.86 3.89 14.89
CA ASP A 125 -1.26 2.49 14.69
C ASP A 125 -0.44 1.77 13.61
N PHE A 126 0.87 2.08 13.53
CA PHE A 126 1.82 1.42 12.65
C PHE A 126 2.47 0.22 13.31
N ASP A 127 2.85 -0.77 12.50
CA ASP A 127 3.62 -1.91 12.95
C ASP A 127 4.92 -1.47 13.63
N PRO A 128 5.25 -2.06 14.80
CA PRO A 128 6.41 -1.66 15.58
C PRO A 128 7.71 -1.86 14.82
N TYR A 129 8.70 -1.01 15.10
CA TYR A 129 10.03 -1.15 14.52
C TYR A 129 10.79 -2.29 15.21
N VAL A 130 11.11 -3.34 14.44
CA VAL A 130 11.87 -4.51 14.90
C VAL A 130 13.18 -4.57 14.11
N THR A 131 14.28 -4.08 14.70
CA THR A 131 15.61 -4.21 14.11
C THR A 131 16.10 -5.64 14.23
N ARG A 132 16.36 -6.31 13.11
CA ARG A 132 17.09 -7.59 13.08
C ARG A 132 18.56 -7.32 12.77
N VAL A 133 19.43 -7.43 13.77
CA VAL A 133 20.88 -7.25 13.60
C VAL A 133 21.54 -8.61 13.47
N LYS A 134 22.19 -8.89 12.34
CA LYS A 134 23.04 -10.08 12.19
C LYS A 134 24.46 -9.76 12.65
N VAL A 135 24.90 -10.40 13.72
CA VAL A 135 26.29 -10.30 14.20
C VAL A 135 27.08 -11.49 13.69
N LYS A 136 28.24 -11.22 13.08
CA LYS A 136 29.22 -12.25 12.70
C LYS A 136 30.52 -11.99 13.46
N PHE A 137 31.03 -13.00 14.15
CA PHE A 137 32.28 -12.91 14.89
C PHE A 137 33.09 -14.21 14.75
N THR A 138 34.37 -14.14 15.11
CA THR A 138 35.29 -15.30 15.18
C THR A 138 36.02 -15.23 16.51
N MET A 139 36.04 -16.35 17.24
CA MET A 139 36.79 -16.49 18.49
C MET A 139 37.92 -17.50 18.28
N THR A 140 39.13 -17.15 18.70
CA THR A 140 40.29 -18.03 18.72
C THR A 140 40.85 -18.02 20.13
N GLY A 141 41.15 -19.20 20.67
CA GLY A 141 41.69 -19.33 22.02
C GLY A 141 42.26 -20.72 22.24
N SER A 142 42.86 -20.92 23.41
CA SER A 142 43.33 -22.23 23.86
C SER A 142 42.95 -22.41 25.33
N PHE A 143 42.75 -23.66 25.73
CA PHE A 143 42.47 -24.06 27.10
C PHE A 143 43.06 -25.45 27.33
N VAL A 144 43.14 -25.82 28.61
CA VAL A 144 43.64 -27.14 29.03
C VAL A 144 42.47 -27.89 29.64
N VAL A 145 42.29 -29.14 29.22
CA VAL A 145 41.32 -30.07 29.81
C VAL A 145 42.05 -31.25 30.43
N ASP A 146 41.45 -31.80 31.49
CA ASP A 146 41.83 -33.10 32.02
C ASP A 146 41.00 -34.15 31.28
N SER A 147 41.63 -34.92 30.39
CA SER A 147 40.96 -35.86 29.49
C SER A 147 41.81 -37.10 29.27
N ASP A 148 41.16 -38.23 28.98
CA ASP A 148 41.81 -39.52 28.78
C ASP A 148 42.57 -39.61 27.44
N SER A 149 42.26 -38.73 26.45
CA SER A 149 42.98 -38.66 25.18
C SER A 149 42.71 -37.37 24.38
N ALA A 150 43.63 -37.03 23.46
CA ALA A 150 43.44 -35.93 22.52
C ALA A 150 42.21 -36.12 21.60
N GLY A 151 41.98 -37.34 21.09
CA GLY A 151 40.85 -37.62 20.20
C GLY A 151 39.49 -37.45 20.89
N ALA A 152 39.35 -37.91 22.14
CA ALA A 152 38.14 -37.68 22.92
C ALA A 152 37.91 -36.18 23.19
N THR A 153 38.99 -35.42 23.36
CA THR A 153 38.92 -33.97 23.54
C THR A 153 38.46 -33.27 22.26
N GLU A 154 38.93 -33.66 21.09
CA GLU A 154 38.48 -33.08 19.82
C GLU A 154 36.98 -33.28 19.59
N ASP A 155 36.47 -34.48 19.85
CA ASP A 155 35.05 -34.80 19.74
C ASP A 155 34.21 -33.98 20.73
N ASP A 156 34.61 -33.94 22.01
CA ASP A 156 33.93 -33.15 23.04
C ASP A 156 33.92 -31.65 22.71
N VAL A 157 35.01 -31.11 22.18
CA VAL A 157 35.10 -29.70 21.81
C VAL A 157 34.17 -29.39 20.64
N ASN A 158 34.11 -30.22 19.60
CA ASN A 158 33.18 -30.01 18.48
C ASN A 158 31.72 -30.08 18.92
N ASP A 159 31.39 -30.98 19.85
CA ASP A 159 30.01 -31.20 20.30
C ASP A 159 29.54 -30.16 21.32
N TYR A 160 30.43 -29.66 22.18
CA TYR A 160 30.07 -28.85 23.35
C TYR A 160 30.63 -27.42 23.36
N LEU A 161 31.68 -27.10 22.59
CA LEU A 161 32.18 -25.72 22.52
C LEU A 161 31.22 -24.87 21.67
N LYS A 162 30.37 -24.08 22.34
CA LYS A 162 29.39 -23.21 21.69
C LYS A 162 29.41 -21.83 22.32
N PRO A 163 29.14 -20.76 21.55
CA PRO A 163 28.91 -19.45 22.13
C PRO A 163 27.73 -19.49 23.10
N ASP A 164 27.94 -19.03 24.33
CA ASP A 164 26.83 -18.78 25.25
C ASP A 164 26.19 -17.43 24.91
N LEU A 165 25.01 -17.48 24.29
CA LEU A 165 24.23 -16.31 23.91
C LEU A 165 23.10 -16.02 24.89
N SER A 166 23.00 -16.72 26.02
CA SER A 166 21.90 -16.58 26.99
C SER A 166 21.80 -15.18 27.60
N SER A 167 22.90 -14.42 27.57
CA SER A 167 22.97 -13.04 28.04
C SER A 167 22.80 -12.00 26.93
N VAL A 168 22.57 -12.42 25.69
CA VAL A 168 22.29 -11.54 24.56
C VAL A 168 20.77 -11.44 24.40
N ASP A 169 20.23 -10.24 24.60
CA ASP A 169 18.79 -10.01 24.52
C ASP A 169 18.24 -10.25 23.09
N ASN A 170 17.09 -10.92 23.00
CA ASN A 170 16.31 -11.11 21.76
C ASN A 170 17.05 -11.88 20.64
N VAL A 171 17.91 -12.84 20.98
CA VAL A 171 18.43 -13.81 20.01
C VAL A 171 17.31 -14.72 19.53
N ASP A 172 17.17 -14.85 18.21
CA ASP A 172 16.28 -15.83 17.60
C ASP A 172 17.03 -17.17 17.46
N ASP A 173 16.67 -18.13 18.30
CA ASP A 173 17.29 -19.46 18.39
C ASP A 173 17.29 -20.21 17.04
N GLN A 174 16.39 -19.88 16.11
CA GLN A 174 16.34 -20.51 14.78
C GLN A 174 17.35 -19.93 13.79
N THR A 175 18.11 -18.91 14.20
CA THR A 175 19.05 -18.18 13.33
C THR A 175 20.51 -18.29 13.78
N VAL A 176 20.78 -19.07 14.83
CA VAL A 176 22.12 -19.28 15.38
C VAL A 176 22.84 -20.39 14.62
N ASP A 177 23.78 -19.99 13.76
CA ASP A 177 24.73 -20.88 13.09
C ASP A 177 26.12 -20.69 13.72
N TYR A 178 26.83 -21.76 14.05
CA TYR A 178 28.21 -21.71 14.50
C TYR A 178 29.04 -22.86 13.92
N GLU A 179 30.34 -22.63 13.79
CA GLU A 179 31.33 -23.60 13.31
C GLU A 179 32.50 -23.59 14.31
N VAL A 180 32.93 -24.78 14.70
CA VAL A 180 34.11 -24.98 15.55
C VAL A 180 35.19 -25.60 14.67
N THR A 181 36.40 -25.06 14.76
CA THR A 181 37.58 -25.65 14.13
C THR A 181 38.61 -25.87 15.22
N VAL A 182 39.05 -27.11 15.37
CA VAL A 182 40.14 -27.47 16.28
C VAL A 182 41.42 -27.57 15.45
N ASP A 183 42.33 -26.62 15.66
CA ASP A 183 43.59 -26.57 14.91
C ASP A 183 44.59 -27.63 15.41
N GLU A 184 44.75 -27.75 16.73
CA GLU A 184 45.65 -28.72 17.37
C GLU A 184 45.12 -29.13 18.75
N ALA A 185 45.12 -30.43 19.05
CA ALA A 185 44.96 -30.99 20.39
C ALA A 185 46.18 -31.87 20.72
N TYR A 186 46.82 -31.63 21.86
CA TYR A 186 48.00 -32.38 22.28
C TYR A 186 48.03 -32.58 23.80
N GLU A 187 48.62 -33.70 24.23
CA GLU A 187 48.85 -34.01 25.64
C GLU A 187 50.00 -33.15 26.17
N LEU A 188 49.82 -32.54 27.36
CA LEU A 188 50.81 -31.69 28.02
C LEU A 188 51.81 -32.48 28.88
#